data_AF-A0A8X8XZZ0-F1
#
_entry.id   AF-A0A8X8XZZ0-F1
#
_cell.length_a   1.000
_cell.length_b   1.000
_cell.length_c   1.000
_cell.angle_alpha   90.00
_cell.angle_beta   90.00
_cell.angle_gamma   90.00
#
_symmetry.space_group_name_H-M   'P 1'
#
loop_
_entity.id
_entity.type
_entity.pdbx_description
1 polymer ?
#
loop_
_entity_poly.entity_id
_entity_poly.type
_entity_poly.pdbx_seq_one_letter_code
_entity_poly.pdbx_strand_id
1 'polypeptide(L)'
;MEPFVSVRKCLQYIVFHEVNLLQAIPDQSARRALFEHYVRTRAEEERKEKRAAQKAALEGFKQLLEEAKEDIDQNTDYQTFKRRWGEDPRFLALDMREREHLLNERVLLLKRSAQEKAQAQRAVTTSNFKSLLKDREDITSTSRWSKVKDSLRSDPRYKSVKHEDREKLFNEYVAELKAAVEETAQKAKAKQDEEDKLKERERALRKRKEREEQEVERVRQKARRKEAVESYQALLVETIKDPQASWSESKLKLEKDPQGRAAHPHLDKSDLEKLFREHIKSLHEDFRALLVDVITSEGASQETEDGKTILKSWSTAKLLLKTDPRYNKMPRKEREALWRRHADEILRKQKKDQDQGDKPADGKSKASMDSGKHPWRTNDRR
;
A
#
# COMPACT_ATOMS: atom_id res chain seq x y z
N MET A 1 -62.92 3.02 44.16
CA MET A 1 -64.09 3.91 43.95
C MET A 1 -63.83 4.83 42.77
N GLU A 2 -64.85 5.12 41.97
CA GLU A 2 -64.77 6.02 40.81
C GLU A 2 -64.22 7.41 41.18
N PRO A 3 -63.47 8.10 40.29
CA PRO A 3 -62.70 9.29 40.65
C PRO A 3 -63.53 10.58 40.82
N PHE A 4 -64.86 10.53 40.65
CA PHE A 4 -65.72 11.72 40.57
C PHE A 4 -66.89 11.70 41.57
N VAL A 5 -66.71 11.10 42.74
CA VAL A 5 -67.71 11.20 43.82
C VAL A 5 -67.42 12.45 44.65
N SER A 6 -68.33 13.43 44.57
CA SER A 6 -68.35 14.66 45.37
C SER A 6 -67.97 14.42 46.83
N VAL A 7 -67.13 15.30 47.38
CA VAL A 7 -66.66 15.35 48.80
C VAL A 7 -67.80 15.09 49.79
N ARG A 8 -69.03 15.51 49.46
CA ARG A 8 -70.22 15.34 50.30
C ARG A 8 -70.68 13.88 50.47
N LYS A 9 -70.44 13.02 49.48
CA LYS A 9 -70.81 11.58 49.52
C LYS A 9 -69.73 10.71 50.17
N CYS A 10 -68.45 11.08 50.07
CA CYS A 10 -67.37 10.35 50.75
C CYS A 10 -67.43 10.52 52.29
N LEU A 11 -67.95 11.65 52.77
CA LEU A 11 -68.14 11.94 54.21
C LEU A 11 -69.08 10.97 54.94
N GLN A 12 -69.96 10.24 54.23
CA GLN A 12 -70.86 9.26 54.85
C GLN A 12 -70.20 7.89 55.10
N TYR A 13 -69.03 7.62 54.48
CA TYR A 13 -68.29 6.35 54.61
C TYR A 13 -67.01 6.47 55.45
N ILE A 14 -66.62 7.68 55.83
CA ILE A 14 -65.56 7.89 56.81
C ILE A 14 -66.16 7.52 58.17
N VAL A 15 -65.55 6.52 58.81
CA VAL A 15 -65.91 6.04 60.13
C VAL A 15 -66.22 7.24 61.04
N PHE A 16 -67.41 7.24 61.63
CA PHE A 16 -68.07 8.32 62.39
C PHE A 16 -67.16 9.11 63.37
N HIS A 17 -65.99 8.56 63.72
CA HIS A 17 -64.97 9.15 64.59
C HIS A 17 -64.03 10.16 63.88
N GLU A 18 -63.67 9.95 62.61
CA GLU A 18 -62.70 10.82 61.90
C GLU A 18 -63.36 12.09 61.34
N VAL A 19 -64.67 12.06 61.08
CA VAL A 19 -65.46 13.22 60.64
C VAL A 19 -65.57 14.29 61.73
N ASN A 20 -65.70 13.87 62.99
CA ASN A 20 -65.78 14.78 64.14
C ASN A 20 -64.45 15.52 64.38
N LEU A 21 -63.30 14.87 64.12
CA LEU A 21 -61.98 15.50 64.23
C LEU A 21 -61.72 16.55 63.14
N LEU A 22 -62.20 16.32 61.92
CA LEU A 22 -62.08 17.29 60.81
C LEU A 22 -62.95 18.54 61.01
N GLN A 23 -64.13 18.42 61.64
CA GLN A 23 -64.99 19.57 61.96
C GLN A 23 -64.42 20.48 63.06
N ALA A 24 -63.55 19.96 63.94
CA ALA A 24 -62.89 20.72 65.00
C ALA A 24 -61.78 21.67 64.50
N ILE A 25 -61.35 21.54 63.24
CA ILE A 25 -60.33 22.40 62.62
C ILE A 25 -61.00 23.68 62.11
N PRO A 26 -60.70 24.88 62.65
CA PRO A 26 -61.44 26.10 62.30
C PRO A 26 -61.16 26.60 60.88
N ASP A 27 -59.91 26.47 60.42
CA ASP A 27 -59.48 26.92 59.10
C ASP A 27 -59.92 25.95 58.00
N GLN A 28 -60.68 26.48 57.05
CA GLN A 28 -61.26 25.72 55.95
C GLN A 28 -60.18 25.24 54.95
N SER A 29 -59.08 25.98 54.81
CA SER A 29 -57.97 25.58 53.94
C SER A 29 -57.23 24.37 54.52
N ALA A 30 -56.86 24.44 55.80
CA ALA A 30 -56.25 23.33 56.52
C ALA A 30 -57.13 22.07 56.55
N ARG A 31 -58.45 22.23 56.75
CA ARG A 31 -59.40 21.11 56.73
C ARG A 31 -59.46 20.41 55.35
N ARG A 32 -59.48 21.19 54.26
CA ARG A 32 -59.45 20.64 52.88
C ARG A 32 -58.13 19.91 52.60
N ALA A 33 -57.00 20.49 52.96
CA ALA A 33 -55.68 19.88 52.74
C ALA A 33 -55.52 18.54 53.48
N LEU A 34 -56.00 18.44 54.72
CA LEU A 34 -55.96 17.19 55.50
C LEU A 34 -56.90 16.10 54.94
N PHE A 35 -58.09 16.49 54.48
CA PHE A 35 -59.02 15.56 53.83
C PHE A 35 -58.45 15.02 52.50
N GLU A 36 -57.88 15.90 51.67
CA GLU A 36 -57.23 15.50 50.42
C GLU A 36 -56.02 14.58 50.65
N HIS A 37 -55.22 14.87 51.69
CA HIS A 37 -54.13 13.99 52.11
C HIS A 37 -54.64 12.62 52.57
N TYR A 38 -55.66 12.56 53.43
CA TYR A 38 -56.26 11.30 53.89
C TYR A 38 -56.81 10.46 52.73
N VAL A 39 -57.57 11.07 51.81
CA VAL A 39 -58.10 10.38 50.62
C VAL A 39 -56.96 9.83 49.76
N ARG A 40 -55.88 10.59 49.60
CA ARG A 40 -54.68 10.14 48.86
C ARG A 40 -54.01 8.97 49.57
N THR A 41 -53.73 9.07 50.87
CA THR A 41 -53.09 8.01 51.66
C THR A 41 -53.93 6.74 51.66
N ARG A 42 -55.24 6.81 51.92
CA ARG A 42 -56.12 5.63 51.88
C ARG A 42 -56.18 5.00 50.49
N ALA A 43 -56.21 5.80 49.44
CA ALA A 43 -56.16 5.30 48.07
C ALA A 43 -54.78 4.69 47.72
N GLU A 44 -53.69 5.14 48.33
CA GLU A 44 -52.36 4.53 48.19
C GLU A 44 -52.23 3.23 48.98
N GLU A 45 -52.76 3.18 50.21
CA GLU A 45 -52.83 1.99 51.06
C GLU A 45 -53.66 0.89 50.39
N GLU A 46 -54.86 1.18 49.91
CA GLU A 46 -55.71 0.21 49.19
C GLU A 46 -54.99 -0.35 47.95
N ARG A 47 -54.28 0.52 47.20
CA ARG A 47 -53.45 0.08 46.06
C ARG A 47 -52.25 -0.77 46.49
N LYS A 48 -51.66 -0.49 47.65
CA LYS A 48 -50.53 -1.24 48.20
C LYS A 48 -51.00 -2.60 48.71
N GLU A 49 -52.10 -2.67 49.43
CA GLU A 49 -52.74 -3.90 49.90
C GLU A 49 -53.15 -4.77 48.73
N LYS A 50 -53.78 -4.21 47.69
CA LYS A 50 -54.14 -4.96 46.48
C LYS A 50 -52.92 -5.53 45.75
N ARG A 51 -51.84 -4.75 45.62
CA ARG A 51 -50.57 -5.24 45.04
C ARG A 51 -49.91 -6.31 45.91
N ALA A 52 -49.93 -6.14 47.23
CA ALA A 52 -49.39 -7.11 48.18
C ALA A 52 -50.17 -8.43 48.14
N ALA A 53 -51.50 -8.36 48.10
CA ALA A 53 -52.38 -9.52 47.97
C ALA A 53 -52.13 -10.27 46.65
N GLN A 54 -52.03 -9.55 45.52
CA GLN A 54 -51.70 -10.18 44.23
C GLN A 54 -50.32 -10.85 44.26
N LYS A 55 -49.32 -10.18 44.84
CA LYS A 55 -47.98 -10.75 44.99
C LYS A 55 -47.99 -12.01 45.85
N ALA A 56 -48.70 -11.99 46.97
CA ALA A 56 -48.85 -13.15 47.86
C ALA A 56 -49.58 -14.31 47.17
N ALA A 57 -50.61 -14.03 46.35
CA ALA A 57 -51.29 -15.05 45.55
C ALA A 57 -50.36 -15.69 44.52
N LEU A 58 -49.53 -14.89 43.83
CA LEU A 58 -48.52 -15.39 42.88
C LEU A 58 -47.44 -16.24 43.56
N GLU A 59 -46.93 -15.81 44.71
CA GLU A 59 -45.95 -16.57 45.50
C GLU A 59 -46.55 -17.87 46.04
N GLY A 60 -47.79 -17.82 46.54
CA GLY A 60 -48.52 -19.00 47.01
C GLY A 60 -48.72 -20.03 45.90
N PHE A 61 -49.09 -19.60 44.69
CA PHE A 61 -49.21 -20.50 43.56
C PHE A 61 -47.86 -21.08 43.12
N LYS A 62 -46.78 -20.30 43.14
CA LYS A 62 -45.43 -20.81 42.86
C LYS A 62 -44.99 -21.85 43.89
N GLN A 63 -45.32 -21.65 45.16
CA GLN A 63 -45.05 -22.63 46.20
C GLN A 63 -45.84 -23.94 45.96
N LEU A 64 -47.12 -23.83 45.57
CA LEU A 64 -47.93 -24.97 45.16
C LEU A 64 -47.28 -25.74 43.99
N LEU A 65 -46.77 -25.05 42.97
CA LEU A 65 -46.07 -25.70 41.84
C LEU A 65 -44.79 -26.43 42.27
N GLU A 66 -44.09 -25.95 43.30
CA GLU A 66 -42.90 -26.62 43.82
C GLU A 66 -43.25 -27.81 44.72
N GLU A 67 -44.31 -27.71 45.52
CA GLU A 67 -44.86 -28.85 46.28
C GLU A 67 -45.38 -29.95 45.35
N ALA A 68 -46.02 -29.57 44.25
CA ALA A 68 -46.53 -30.46 43.22
C ALA A 68 -45.47 -30.95 42.21
N LYS A 69 -44.17 -30.73 42.44
CA LYS A 69 -43.13 -31.03 41.45
C LYS A 69 -43.05 -32.50 41.01
N GLU A 70 -43.42 -33.43 41.89
CA GLU A 70 -43.44 -34.88 41.57
C GLU A 70 -44.62 -35.23 40.65
N ASP A 71 -45.65 -34.37 40.64
CA ASP A 71 -46.85 -34.53 39.84
C ASP A 71 -46.78 -33.76 38.51
N ILE A 72 -45.80 -32.88 38.35
CA ILE A 72 -45.57 -32.05 37.16
C ILE A 72 -44.35 -32.58 36.42
N ASP A 73 -44.60 -33.18 35.27
CA ASP A 73 -43.59 -33.59 34.31
C ASP A 73 -43.50 -32.65 33.10
N GLN A 74 -42.61 -32.98 32.17
CA GLN A 74 -42.42 -32.22 30.93
C GLN A 74 -43.64 -32.24 29.98
N ASN A 75 -44.66 -33.06 30.23
CA ASN A 75 -45.85 -33.22 29.39
C ASN A 75 -47.15 -32.79 30.09
N THR A 76 -47.05 -32.33 31.34
CA THR A 76 -48.21 -31.99 32.17
C THR A 76 -48.97 -30.82 31.55
N ASP A 77 -50.28 -31.02 31.36
CA ASP A 77 -51.19 -29.99 30.89
C ASP A 77 -52.02 -29.38 32.03
N TYR A 78 -52.66 -28.24 31.74
CA TYR A 78 -53.45 -27.51 32.72
C TYR A 78 -54.61 -28.32 33.30
N GLN A 79 -55.28 -29.13 32.49
CA GLN A 79 -56.45 -29.91 32.93
C GLN A 79 -56.05 -31.03 33.89
N THR A 80 -54.93 -31.69 33.61
CA THR A 80 -54.35 -32.74 34.45
C THR A 80 -53.90 -32.16 35.79
N PHE A 81 -53.23 -31.01 35.78
CA PHE A 81 -52.83 -30.32 37.00
C PHE A 81 -54.04 -29.86 37.83
N LYS A 82 -55.03 -29.21 37.18
CA LYS A 82 -56.26 -28.73 37.83
C LYS A 82 -57.06 -29.87 38.47
N ARG A 83 -57.10 -31.06 37.86
CA ARG A 83 -57.82 -32.21 38.44
C ARG A 83 -57.28 -32.59 39.83
N ARG A 84 -55.99 -32.41 40.06
CA ARG A 84 -55.33 -32.80 41.32
C ARG A 84 -55.25 -31.68 42.34
N TRP A 85 -54.99 -30.45 41.88
CA TRP A 85 -54.70 -29.30 42.74
C TRP A 85 -55.75 -28.19 42.65
N GLY A 86 -56.88 -28.44 41.99
CA GLY A 86 -57.90 -27.43 41.68
C GLY A 86 -58.65 -26.87 42.88
N GLU A 87 -58.74 -27.65 43.96
CA GLU A 87 -59.40 -27.25 45.22
C GLU A 87 -58.44 -26.53 46.19
N ASP A 88 -57.14 -26.43 45.89
CA ASP A 88 -56.18 -25.77 46.77
C ASP A 88 -56.49 -24.25 46.84
N PRO A 89 -56.56 -23.64 48.04
CA PRO A 89 -56.82 -22.20 48.18
C PRO A 89 -55.85 -21.32 47.39
N ARG A 90 -54.57 -21.72 47.27
CA ARG A 90 -53.54 -21.02 46.48
C ARG A 90 -53.77 -21.17 44.98
N PHE A 91 -54.34 -22.30 44.56
CA PHE A 91 -54.81 -22.48 43.18
C PHE A 91 -55.98 -21.55 42.90
N LEU A 92 -56.98 -21.49 43.78
CA LEU A 92 -58.17 -20.66 43.60
C LEU A 92 -57.90 -19.14 43.68
N ALA A 93 -56.82 -18.72 44.32
CA ALA A 93 -56.48 -17.31 44.57
C ALA A 93 -56.06 -16.50 43.31
N LEU A 94 -55.57 -17.14 42.26
CA LEU A 94 -55.18 -16.47 41.00
C LEU A 94 -56.26 -16.60 39.92
N ASP A 95 -56.19 -15.87 38.82
CA ASP A 95 -57.09 -16.15 37.68
C ASP A 95 -56.59 -17.33 36.80
N MET A 96 -57.43 -17.84 35.91
CA MET A 96 -57.06 -18.96 35.04
C MET A 96 -55.83 -18.67 34.17
N ARG A 97 -55.69 -17.44 33.64
CA ARG A 97 -54.62 -17.07 32.70
C ARG A 97 -53.28 -17.03 33.42
N GLU A 98 -53.25 -16.47 34.63
CA GLU A 98 -52.05 -16.41 35.48
C GLU A 98 -51.60 -17.82 35.92
N ARG A 99 -52.56 -18.67 36.33
CA ARG A 99 -52.27 -20.07 36.69
C ARG A 99 -51.67 -20.84 35.53
N GLU A 100 -52.29 -20.74 34.35
CA GLU A 100 -51.82 -21.42 33.14
C GLU A 100 -50.45 -20.91 32.70
N HIS A 101 -50.21 -19.61 32.77
CA HIS A 101 -48.90 -19.02 32.46
C HIS A 101 -47.79 -19.55 33.37
N LEU A 102 -47.99 -19.54 34.68
CA LEU A 102 -47.00 -20.02 35.66
C LEU A 102 -46.75 -21.53 35.54
N LEU A 103 -47.80 -22.32 35.30
CA LEU A 103 -47.66 -23.76 35.05
C LEU A 103 -46.85 -24.02 33.76
N ASN A 104 -47.17 -23.30 32.68
CA ASN A 104 -46.45 -23.41 31.41
C ASN A 104 -44.98 -23.01 31.54
N GLU A 105 -44.66 -21.99 32.34
CA GLU A 105 -43.28 -21.60 32.63
C GLU A 105 -42.50 -22.74 33.32
N ARG A 106 -43.11 -23.38 34.32
CA ARG A 106 -42.52 -24.53 35.02
C ARG A 106 -42.30 -25.72 34.08
N VAL A 107 -43.32 -26.09 33.30
CA VAL A 107 -43.24 -27.20 32.33
C VAL A 107 -42.16 -26.91 31.27
N LEU A 108 -42.05 -25.66 30.80
CA LEU A 108 -41.03 -25.24 29.85
C LEU A 108 -39.60 -25.37 30.43
N LEU A 109 -39.40 -25.03 31.70
CA LEU A 109 -38.11 -25.23 32.39
C LEU A 109 -37.74 -26.71 32.46
N LEU A 110 -38.71 -27.58 32.78
CA LEU A 110 -38.49 -29.03 32.80
C LEU A 110 -38.15 -29.59 31.41
N LYS A 111 -38.88 -29.15 30.36
CA LYS A 111 -38.57 -29.51 28.96
C LYS A 111 -37.14 -29.11 28.57
N ARG A 112 -36.73 -27.87 28.90
CA ARG A 112 -35.37 -27.37 28.62
C ARG A 112 -34.32 -28.19 29.35
N SER A 113 -34.49 -28.43 30.65
CA SER A 113 -33.54 -29.22 31.44
C SER A 113 -33.42 -30.67 30.94
N ALA A 114 -34.55 -31.30 30.57
CA ALA A 114 -34.55 -32.65 30.02
C ALA A 114 -33.84 -32.70 28.65
N GLN A 115 -34.07 -31.70 27.79
CA GLN A 115 -33.40 -31.57 26.50
C GLN A 115 -31.88 -31.36 26.67
N GLU A 116 -31.45 -30.48 27.57
CA GLU A 116 -30.03 -30.24 27.87
C GLU A 116 -29.34 -31.49 28.40
N LYS A 117 -29.98 -32.21 29.34
CA LYS A 117 -29.46 -33.50 29.84
C LYS A 117 -29.33 -34.53 28.73
N ALA A 118 -30.33 -34.64 27.85
CA ALA A 118 -30.30 -35.54 26.71
C ALA A 118 -29.19 -35.16 25.70
N GLN A 119 -28.99 -33.87 25.45
CA GLN A 119 -27.91 -33.36 24.59
C GLN A 119 -26.53 -33.60 25.21
N ALA A 120 -26.35 -33.33 26.50
CA ALA A 120 -25.10 -33.59 27.21
C ALA A 120 -24.75 -35.08 27.19
N GLN A 121 -25.73 -35.95 27.47
CA GLN A 121 -25.52 -37.40 27.40
C GLN A 121 -25.16 -37.85 25.98
N ARG A 122 -25.81 -37.29 24.95
CA ARG A 122 -25.47 -37.56 23.55
C ARG A 122 -24.05 -37.09 23.23
N ALA A 123 -23.65 -35.91 23.66
CA ALA A 123 -22.31 -35.36 23.44
C ALA A 123 -21.23 -36.24 24.09
N VAL A 124 -21.44 -36.69 25.33
CA VAL A 124 -20.54 -37.63 26.02
C VAL A 124 -20.45 -38.95 25.24
N THR A 125 -21.58 -39.49 24.82
CA THR A 125 -21.63 -40.76 24.06
C THR A 125 -20.91 -40.64 22.71
N THR A 126 -21.13 -39.54 21.99
CA THR A 126 -20.43 -39.24 20.74
C THR A 126 -18.93 -39.06 20.93
N SER A 127 -18.52 -38.33 21.97
CA SER A 127 -17.10 -38.12 22.30
C SER A 127 -16.39 -39.45 22.60
N ASN A 128 -17.02 -40.31 23.41
CA ASN A 128 -16.50 -41.64 23.72
C ASN A 128 -16.42 -42.55 22.49
N PHE A 129 -17.36 -42.42 21.55
CA PHE A 129 -17.29 -43.14 20.29
C PHE A 129 -16.14 -42.63 19.42
N LYS A 130 -15.96 -41.31 19.30
CA LYS A 130 -14.82 -40.73 18.56
C LYS A 130 -13.48 -41.08 19.19
N SER A 131 -13.38 -41.17 20.52
CA SER A 131 -12.17 -41.63 21.19
C SER A 131 -11.85 -43.08 20.86
N LEU A 132 -12.86 -43.97 20.85
CA LEU A 132 -12.70 -45.34 20.36
C LEU A 132 -12.17 -45.37 18.92
N LEU A 133 -12.70 -44.53 18.02
CA LEU A 133 -12.22 -44.48 16.63
C LEU A 133 -10.77 -43.97 16.56
N LYS A 134 -10.38 -43.05 17.44
CA LYS A 134 -9.02 -42.51 17.51
C LYS A 134 -8.00 -43.51 18.06
N ASP A 135 -8.41 -44.38 18.98
CA ASP A 135 -7.55 -45.44 19.54
C ASP A 135 -7.18 -46.51 18.50
N ARG A 136 -7.81 -46.48 17.32
CA ARG A 136 -7.64 -47.47 16.24
C ARG A 136 -6.69 -46.94 15.17
N GLU A 137 -5.49 -47.50 15.11
CA GLU A 137 -4.47 -47.15 14.10
C GLU A 137 -4.87 -47.54 12.66
N ASP A 138 -5.76 -48.51 12.50
CA ASP A 138 -6.26 -48.97 11.20
C ASP A 138 -7.32 -48.03 10.58
N ILE A 139 -7.78 -47.01 11.32
CA ILE A 139 -8.73 -46.02 10.83
C ILE A 139 -8.00 -44.80 10.30
N THR A 140 -8.08 -44.61 9.00
CA THR A 140 -7.53 -43.49 8.24
C THR A 140 -8.62 -42.65 7.57
N SER A 141 -8.24 -41.51 7.00
CA SER A 141 -9.11 -40.63 6.21
C SER A 141 -9.75 -41.30 4.97
N THR A 142 -9.31 -42.50 4.59
CA THR A 142 -9.87 -43.28 3.46
C THR A 142 -10.65 -44.53 3.90
N SER A 143 -10.79 -44.73 5.21
CA SER A 143 -11.43 -45.91 5.78
C SER A 143 -12.93 -45.96 5.50
N ARG A 144 -13.46 -47.18 5.40
CA ARG A 144 -14.88 -47.43 5.08
C ARG A 144 -15.57 -48.11 6.25
N TRP A 145 -16.75 -47.60 6.62
CA TRP A 145 -17.53 -48.12 7.75
C TRP A 145 -17.72 -49.64 7.70
N SER A 146 -18.03 -50.18 6.52
CA SER A 146 -18.26 -51.61 6.31
C SER A 146 -17.08 -52.51 6.68
N LYS A 147 -15.84 -52.01 6.64
CA LYS A 147 -14.62 -52.76 6.99
C LYS A 147 -14.26 -52.67 8.46
N VAL A 148 -14.75 -51.65 9.16
CA VAL A 148 -14.32 -51.31 10.53
C VAL A 148 -15.38 -51.69 11.55
N LYS A 149 -16.67 -51.65 11.20
CA LYS A 149 -17.78 -51.79 12.16
C LYS A 149 -17.76 -53.08 12.99
N ASP A 150 -17.26 -54.18 12.43
CA ASP A 150 -17.30 -55.49 13.10
C ASP A 150 -16.16 -55.64 14.11
N SER A 151 -15.01 -55.00 13.91
CA SER A 151 -13.92 -55.00 14.88
C SER A 151 -14.25 -54.17 16.13
N LEU A 152 -15.13 -53.18 16.00
CA LEU A 152 -15.57 -52.30 17.10
C LEU A 152 -16.70 -52.89 17.94
N ARG A 153 -17.35 -53.96 17.49
CA ARG A 153 -18.62 -54.47 18.04
C ARG A 153 -18.53 -54.90 19.51
N SER A 154 -17.37 -55.33 19.97
CA SER A 154 -17.16 -55.79 21.36
C SER A 154 -17.08 -54.65 22.37
N ASP A 155 -16.64 -53.45 21.96
CA ASP A 155 -16.32 -52.33 22.86
C ASP A 155 -17.60 -51.72 23.49
N PRO A 156 -17.62 -51.45 24.81
CA PRO A 156 -18.75 -50.80 25.47
C PRO A 156 -19.13 -49.42 24.90
N ARG A 157 -18.15 -48.63 24.45
CA ARG A 157 -18.35 -47.30 23.83
C ARG A 157 -19.01 -47.39 22.46
N TYR A 158 -18.83 -48.51 21.75
CA TYR A 158 -19.56 -48.80 20.51
C TYR A 158 -21.02 -49.16 20.80
N LYS A 159 -21.26 -49.98 21.84
CA LYS A 159 -22.59 -50.45 22.22
C LYS A 159 -23.49 -49.33 22.77
N SER A 160 -22.91 -48.32 23.41
CA SER A 160 -23.66 -47.17 23.97
C SER A 160 -24.23 -46.23 22.90
N VAL A 161 -23.71 -46.26 21.66
CA VAL A 161 -24.24 -45.49 20.54
C VAL A 161 -25.38 -46.24 19.85
N LYS A 162 -26.46 -45.52 19.53
CA LYS A 162 -27.59 -46.03 18.74
C LYS A 162 -27.15 -46.49 17.35
N HIS A 163 -27.73 -47.57 16.85
CA HIS A 163 -27.30 -48.18 15.58
C HIS A 163 -27.35 -47.20 14.40
N GLU A 164 -28.37 -46.34 14.34
CA GLU A 164 -28.60 -45.36 13.27
C GLU A 164 -27.57 -44.21 13.26
N ASP A 165 -26.90 -43.97 14.38
CA ASP A 165 -25.95 -42.87 14.56
C ASP A 165 -24.49 -43.33 14.35
N ARG A 166 -24.19 -44.62 14.48
CA ARG A 166 -22.81 -45.13 14.42
C ARG A 166 -22.08 -44.81 13.11
N GLU A 167 -22.73 -45.08 11.98
CA GLU A 167 -22.14 -44.80 10.66
C GLU A 167 -21.98 -43.30 10.41
N LYS A 168 -22.95 -42.49 10.88
CA LYS A 168 -22.87 -41.02 10.77
C LYS A 168 -21.68 -40.48 11.56
N LEU A 169 -21.54 -40.88 12.82
CA LEU A 169 -20.42 -40.46 13.67
C LEU A 169 -19.07 -40.94 13.13
N PHE A 170 -19.01 -42.13 12.52
CA PHE A 170 -17.81 -42.60 11.84
C PHE A 170 -17.46 -41.73 10.63
N ASN A 171 -18.43 -41.42 9.77
CA ASN A 171 -18.22 -40.58 8.60
C ASN A 171 -17.82 -39.15 8.98
N GLU A 172 -18.39 -38.60 10.05
CA GLU A 172 -17.97 -37.32 10.63
C GLU A 172 -16.49 -37.38 11.05
N TYR A 173 -16.08 -38.42 11.78
CA TYR A 173 -14.68 -38.59 12.19
C TYR A 173 -13.73 -38.74 10.99
N VAL A 174 -14.11 -39.51 9.97
CA VAL A 174 -13.31 -39.63 8.73
C VAL A 174 -13.22 -38.29 7.99
N ALA A 175 -14.29 -37.50 7.98
CA ALA A 175 -14.27 -36.15 7.41
C ALA A 175 -13.35 -35.20 8.19
N GLU A 176 -13.34 -35.28 9.53
CA GLU A 176 -12.40 -34.54 10.38
C GLU A 176 -10.94 -34.92 10.08
N LEU A 177 -10.65 -36.23 9.89
CA LEU A 177 -9.32 -36.70 9.49
C LEU A 177 -8.91 -36.16 8.11
N LYS A 178 -9.83 -36.14 7.12
CA LYS A 178 -9.56 -35.57 5.80
C LYS A 178 -9.24 -34.08 5.88
N ALA A 179 -10.06 -33.32 6.63
CA ALA A 179 -9.87 -31.89 6.80
C ALA A 179 -8.52 -31.57 7.47
N ALA A 180 -8.13 -32.34 8.49
CA ALA A 180 -6.84 -32.17 9.15
C ALA A 180 -5.66 -32.41 8.19
N VAL A 181 -5.73 -33.47 7.37
CA VAL A 181 -4.70 -33.75 6.35
C VAL A 181 -4.62 -32.62 5.32
N GLU A 182 -5.77 -32.16 4.81
CA GLU A 182 -5.81 -31.07 3.84
C GLU A 182 -5.25 -29.76 4.42
N GLU A 183 -5.60 -29.42 5.66
CA GLU A 183 -5.08 -28.24 6.35
C GLU A 183 -3.55 -28.29 6.49
N THR A 184 -2.99 -29.45 6.86
CA THR A 184 -1.53 -29.61 6.95
C THR A 184 -0.84 -29.47 5.59
N ALA A 185 -1.44 -30.03 4.53
CA ALA A 185 -0.93 -29.91 3.17
C ALA A 185 -0.98 -28.46 2.66
N GLN A 186 -2.08 -27.75 2.93
CA GLN A 186 -2.21 -26.33 2.59
C GLN A 186 -1.19 -25.46 3.33
N LYS A 187 -0.98 -25.70 4.63
CA LYS A 187 0.04 -25.00 5.42
C LYS A 187 1.46 -25.28 4.91
N ALA A 188 1.76 -26.52 4.53
CA ALA A 188 3.07 -26.89 3.97
C ALA A 188 3.31 -26.20 2.62
N LYS A 189 2.30 -26.21 1.74
CA LYS A 189 2.37 -25.53 0.44
C LYS A 189 2.55 -24.01 0.61
N ALA A 190 1.80 -23.39 1.50
CA ALA A 190 1.94 -21.96 1.78
C ALA A 190 3.34 -21.59 2.28
N LYS A 191 3.94 -22.41 3.16
CA LYS A 191 5.32 -22.21 3.61
C LYS A 191 6.32 -22.33 2.46
N GLN A 192 6.14 -23.32 1.58
CA GLN A 192 7.00 -23.52 0.41
C GLN A 192 6.89 -22.34 -0.58
N ASP A 193 5.68 -21.87 -0.86
CA ASP A 193 5.44 -20.74 -1.75
C ASP A 193 6.09 -19.45 -1.20
N GLU A 194 6.03 -19.21 0.12
CA GLU A 194 6.70 -18.07 0.74
C GLU A 194 8.24 -18.19 0.71
N GLU A 195 8.78 -19.39 0.90
CA GLU A 195 10.21 -19.64 0.77
C GLU A 195 10.71 -19.41 -0.66
N ASP A 196 9.95 -19.86 -1.66
CA ASP A 196 10.28 -19.67 -3.07
C ASP A 196 10.21 -18.19 -3.49
N LYS A 197 9.21 -17.44 -3.01
CA LYS A 197 9.16 -15.97 -3.20
C LYS A 197 10.37 -15.28 -2.57
N LEU A 198 10.82 -15.72 -1.40
CA LEU A 198 11.98 -15.14 -0.74
C LEU A 198 13.26 -15.41 -1.55
N LYS A 199 13.44 -16.65 -2.02
CA LYS A 199 14.55 -17.04 -2.90
C LYS A 199 14.53 -16.26 -4.22
N GLU A 200 13.36 -16.03 -4.81
CA GLU A 200 13.23 -15.24 -6.04
C GLU A 200 13.62 -13.77 -5.81
N ARG A 201 13.15 -13.16 -4.71
CA ARG A 201 13.53 -11.80 -4.32
C ARG A 201 15.04 -11.68 -4.09
N GLU A 202 15.65 -12.65 -3.43
CA GLU A 202 17.11 -12.68 -3.23
C GLU A 202 17.86 -12.76 -4.56
N ARG A 203 17.42 -13.62 -5.48
CA ARG A 203 18.02 -13.73 -6.83
C ARG A 203 17.88 -12.41 -7.61
N ALA A 204 16.72 -11.76 -7.53
CA ALA A 204 16.48 -10.48 -8.18
C ALA A 204 17.39 -9.37 -7.62
N LEU A 205 17.55 -9.33 -6.29
CA LEU A 205 18.46 -8.39 -5.64
C LEU A 205 19.92 -8.63 -6.03
N ARG A 206 20.37 -9.89 -6.04
CA ARG A 206 21.72 -10.25 -6.49
C ARG A 206 21.97 -9.80 -7.93
N LYS A 207 21.03 -10.08 -8.83
CA LYS A 207 21.13 -9.68 -10.25
C LYS A 207 21.11 -8.17 -10.44
N ARG A 208 20.34 -7.43 -9.63
CA ARG A 208 20.34 -5.95 -9.64
C ARG A 208 21.69 -5.42 -9.16
N LYS A 209 22.20 -5.95 -8.05
CA LYS A 209 23.49 -5.55 -7.48
C LYS A 209 24.64 -5.80 -8.45
N GLU A 210 24.65 -6.96 -9.11
CA GLU A 210 25.65 -7.28 -10.14
C GLU A 210 25.63 -6.29 -11.30
N ARG A 211 24.44 -5.90 -11.78
CA ARG A 211 24.32 -4.89 -12.85
C ARG A 211 24.84 -3.52 -12.42
N GLU A 212 24.52 -3.12 -11.18
CA GLU A 212 24.98 -1.86 -10.61
C GLU A 212 26.51 -1.86 -10.44
N GLU A 213 27.10 -2.96 -9.93
CA GLU A 213 28.54 -3.13 -9.82
C GLU A 213 29.24 -3.07 -11.20
N GLN A 214 28.66 -3.72 -12.23
CA GLN A 214 29.16 -3.64 -13.61
C GLN A 214 29.08 -2.22 -14.17
N GLU A 215 27.97 -1.50 -13.92
CA GLU A 215 27.82 -0.11 -14.35
C GLU A 215 28.83 0.81 -13.68
N VAL A 216 28.98 0.70 -12.36
CA VAL A 216 29.97 1.44 -11.58
C VAL A 216 31.39 1.16 -12.09
N GLU A 217 31.73 -0.10 -12.36
CA GLU A 217 33.05 -0.44 -12.89
C GLU A 217 33.27 0.13 -14.31
N ARG A 218 32.25 0.14 -15.17
CA ARG A 218 32.33 0.80 -16.48
C ARG A 218 32.54 2.31 -16.35
N VAL A 219 31.85 2.96 -15.42
CA VAL A 219 32.04 4.40 -15.15
C VAL A 219 33.45 4.65 -14.61
N ARG A 220 33.93 3.81 -13.70
CA ARG A 220 35.27 3.90 -13.12
C ARG A 220 36.36 3.73 -14.19
N GLN A 221 36.22 2.77 -15.09
CA GLN A 221 37.15 2.58 -16.21
C GLN A 221 37.17 3.78 -17.16
N LYS A 222 36.00 4.34 -17.48
CA LYS A 222 35.91 5.57 -18.28
C LYS A 222 36.59 6.75 -17.57
N ALA A 223 36.39 6.90 -16.26
CA ALA A 223 37.03 7.96 -15.49
C ALA A 223 38.56 7.81 -15.48
N ARG A 224 39.08 6.60 -15.22
CA ARG A 224 40.52 6.31 -15.26
C ARG A 224 41.14 6.56 -16.64
N ARG A 225 40.42 6.21 -17.71
CA ARG A 225 40.87 6.52 -19.08
C ARG A 225 40.85 8.02 -19.36
N LYS A 226 39.82 8.74 -18.93
CA LYS A 226 39.73 10.20 -19.08
C LYS A 226 40.87 10.91 -18.34
N GLU A 227 41.13 10.51 -17.11
CA GLU A 227 42.26 10.98 -16.31
C GLU A 227 43.60 10.72 -17.02
N ALA A 228 43.78 9.52 -17.59
CA ALA A 228 44.97 9.19 -18.38
C ALA A 228 45.14 10.11 -19.59
N VAL A 229 44.05 10.36 -20.33
CA VAL A 229 44.05 11.26 -21.50
C VAL A 229 44.44 12.66 -21.08
N GLU A 230 43.82 13.21 -20.04
CA GLU A 230 44.10 14.56 -19.53
C GLU A 230 45.55 14.70 -19.05
N SER A 231 46.04 13.69 -18.34
CA SER A 231 47.43 13.63 -17.88
C SER A 231 48.42 13.63 -19.05
N TYR A 232 48.17 12.81 -20.07
CA TYR A 232 49.01 12.75 -21.28
C TYR A 232 48.91 14.03 -22.12
N GLN A 233 47.72 14.63 -22.24
CA GLN A 233 47.54 15.93 -22.90
C GLN A 233 48.34 17.04 -22.19
N ALA A 234 48.35 17.06 -20.86
CA ALA A 234 49.19 17.99 -20.10
C ALA A 234 50.68 17.80 -20.42
N LEU A 235 51.15 16.54 -20.52
CA LEU A 235 52.52 16.24 -20.94
C LEU A 235 52.82 16.79 -22.34
N LEU A 236 51.89 16.63 -23.29
CA LEU A 236 52.04 17.16 -24.65
C LEU A 236 52.15 18.69 -24.65
N VAL A 237 51.34 19.39 -23.86
CA VAL A 237 51.41 20.86 -23.72
C VAL A 237 52.74 21.31 -23.10
N GLU A 238 53.24 20.58 -22.11
CA GLU A 238 54.50 20.88 -21.42
C GLU A 238 55.73 20.66 -22.34
N THR A 239 55.72 19.57 -23.12
CA THR A 239 56.90 19.09 -23.85
C THR A 239 56.91 19.41 -25.34
N ILE A 240 55.76 19.37 -26.02
CA ILE A 240 55.63 19.55 -27.47
C ILE A 240 55.04 20.92 -27.77
N LYS A 241 55.92 21.89 -28.02
CA LYS A 241 55.55 23.27 -28.38
C LYS A 241 55.64 23.53 -29.88
N ASP A 242 56.33 22.68 -30.63
CA ASP A 242 56.54 22.83 -32.06
C ASP A 242 55.44 22.10 -32.86
N PRO A 243 54.60 22.81 -33.63
CA PRO A 243 53.58 22.24 -34.52
C PRO A 243 54.14 21.41 -35.70
N GLN A 244 55.45 21.39 -35.92
CA GLN A 244 56.12 20.52 -36.90
C GLN A 244 56.82 19.31 -36.26
N ALA A 245 56.64 19.10 -34.95
CA ALA A 245 57.23 17.97 -34.27
C ALA A 245 56.78 16.64 -34.90
N SER A 246 57.74 15.75 -35.19
CA SER A 246 57.44 14.41 -35.69
C SER A 246 57.07 13.47 -34.55
N TRP A 247 56.14 12.55 -34.81
CA TRP A 247 55.75 11.52 -33.82
C TRP A 247 56.94 10.66 -33.38
N SER A 248 57.77 10.21 -34.32
CA SER A 248 58.91 9.32 -34.03
C SER A 248 59.94 9.95 -33.09
N GLU A 249 60.24 11.24 -33.26
CA GLU A 249 61.18 11.95 -32.37
C GLU A 249 60.53 12.32 -31.03
N SER A 250 59.27 12.76 -31.07
CA SER A 250 58.55 13.22 -29.89
C SER A 250 58.25 12.06 -28.94
N LYS A 251 57.94 10.89 -29.48
CA LYS A 251 57.67 9.67 -28.70
C LYS A 251 58.81 9.32 -27.74
N LEU A 252 60.06 9.34 -28.20
CA LEU A 252 61.23 9.03 -27.36
C LEU A 252 61.42 10.04 -26.22
N LYS A 253 60.96 11.29 -26.40
CA LYS A 253 61.01 12.33 -25.37
C LYS A 253 59.87 12.15 -24.37
N LEU A 254 58.67 11.83 -24.85
CA LEU A 254 57.47 11.60 -24.04
C LEU A 254 57.59 10.33 -23.19
N GLU A 255 58.26 9.28 -23.67
CA GLU A 255 58.51 8.04 -22.93
C GLU A 255 59.48 8.22 -21.75
N LYS A 256 60.31 9.28 -21.76
CA LYS A 256 61.24 9.61 -20.67
C LYS A 256 60.60 10.44 -19.55
N ASP A 257 59.30 10.67 -19.62
CA ASP A 257 58.55 11.38 -18.59
C ASP A 257 58.70 10.69 -17.21
N PRO A 258 59.21 11.39 -16.18
CA PRO A 258 59.37 10.82 -14.84
C PRO A 258 58.07 10.35 -14.19
N GLN A 259 56.93 10.93 -14.59
CA GLN A 259 55.62 10.55 -14.08
C GLN A 259 55.00 9.36 -14.86
N GLY A 260 55.67 8.88 -15.91
CA GLY A 260 55.23 7.72 -16.67
C GLY A 260 53.88 7.90 -17.36
N ARG A 261 53.45 9.15 -17.63
CA ARG A 261 52.13 9.44 -18.21
C ARG A 261 51.97 8.81 -19.61
N ALA A 262 53.08 8.64 -20.34
CA ALA A 262 53.12 7.95 -21.64
C ALA A 262 53.07 6.41 -21.53
N ALA A 263 53.27 5.84 -20.34
CA ALA A 263 53.21 4.39 -20.08
C ALA A 263 51.92 3.98 -19.35
N HIS A 264 50.90 4.85 -19.35
CA HIS A 264 49.69 4.65 -18.55
C HIS A 264 48.88 3.42 -19.03
N PRO A 265 48.47 2.48 -18.14
CA PRO A 265 47.80 1.23 -18.54
C PRO A 265 46.49 1.38 -19.33
N HIS A 266 45.85 2.55 -19.23
CA HIS A 266 44.57 2.86 -19.88
C HIS A 266 44.69 3.57 -21.23
N LEU A 267 45.92 3.78 -21.74
CA LEU A 267 46.20 4.33 -23.06
C LEU A 267 47.09 3.35 -23.84
N ASP A 268 46.65 2.98 -25.04
CA ASP A 268 47.48 2.19 -25.94
C ASP A 268 48.35 3.07 -26.85
N LYS A 269 49.26 2.44 -27.61
CA LYS A 269 50.16 3.17 -28.52
C LYS A 269 49.42 3.99 -29.59
N SER A 270 48.24 3.54 -30.02
CA SER A 270 47.43 4.23 -31.01
C SER A 270 46.76 5.47 -30.41
N ASP A 271 46.27 5.37 -29.17
CA ASP A 271 45.71 6.48 -28.41
C ASP A 271 46.75 7.59 -28.21
N LEU A 272 47.98 7.22 -27.83
CA LEU A 272 49.07 8.18 -27.62
C LEU A 272 49.43 8.94 -28.90
N GLU A 273 49.48 8.23 -30.04
CA GLU A 273 49.76 8.85 -31.33
C GLU A 273 48.60 9.76 -31.78
N LYS A 274 47.36 9.33 -31.56
CA LYS A 274 46.17 10.12 -31.89
C LYS A 274 46.15 11.42 -31.09
N LEU A 275 46.33 11.36 -29.77
CA LEU A 275 46.37 12.53 -28.90
C LEU A 275 47.51 13.48 -29.27
N PHE A 276 48.67 12.94 -29.67
CA PHE A 276 49.76 13.75 -30.20
C PHE A 276 49.35 14.51 -31.47
N ARG A 277 48.75 13.82 -32.45
CA ARG A 277 48.29 14.45 -33.71
C ARG A 277 47.20 15.50 -33.46
N GLU A 278 46.28 15.24 -32.53
CA GLU A 278 45.25 16.19 -32.11
C GLU A 278 45.87 17.43 -31.45
N HIS A 279 46.88 17.26 -30.60
CA HIS A 279 47.63 18.38 -30.00
C HIS A 279 48.37 19.21 -31.05
N ILE A 280 49.05 18.57 -32.00
CA ILE A 280 49.69 19.30 -33.11
C ILE A 280 48.65 20.11 -33.90
N LYS A 281 47.48 19.52 -34.18
CA LYS A 281 46.38 20.21 -34.86
C LYS A 281 45.87 21.41 -34.05
N SER A 282 45.70 21.27 -32.73
CA SER A 282 45.25 22.37 -31.87
C SER A 282 46.26 23.52 -31.82
N LEU A 283 47.57 23.24 -31.84
CA LEU A 283 48.60 24.29 -31.93
C LEU A 283 48.51 25.10 -33.23
N HIS A 284 48.17 24.44 -34.35
CA HIS A 284 47.91 25.12 -35.63
C HIS A 284 46.62 25.95 -35.59
N GLU A 285 45.57 25.44 -34.94
CA GLU A 285 44.30 26.13 -34.76
C GLU A 285 44.42 27.35 -33.83
N ASP A 286 45.17 27.25 -32.73
CA ASP A 286 45.46 28.34 -31.79
C ASP A 286 46.05 29.57 -32.52
N PHE A 287 47.00 29.33 -33.44
CA PHE A 287 47.61 30.40 -34.23
C PHE A 287 46.68 30.92 -35.32
N ARG A 288 45.85 30.07 -35.93
CA ARG A 288 44.82 30.52 -36.87
C ARG A 288 43.78 31.41 -36.19
N ALA A 289 43.35 31.05 -34.99
CA ALA A 289 42.44 31.87 -34.18
C ALA A 289 43.07 33.23 -33.88
N LEU A 290 44.35 33.27 -33.48
CA LEU A 290 45.08 34.52 -33.32
C LEU A 290 45.05 35.39 -34.59
N LEU A 291 45.27 34.80 -35.76
CA LEU A 291 45.22 35.53 -37.03
C LEU A 291 43.83 36.12 -37.28
N VAL A 292 42.76 35.34 -37.04
CA VAL A 292 41.37 35.81 -37.18
C VAL A 292 41.06 36.94 -36.20
N ASP A 293 41.46 36.82 -34.94
CA ASP A 293 41.17 37.79 -33.88
C ASP A 293 41.88 39.13 -34.12
N VAL A 294 43.13 39.09 -34.58
CA VAL A 294 43.97 40.29 -34.76
C VAL A 294 43.76 40.95 -36.13
N ILE A 295 43.44 40.16 -37.16
CA ILE A 295 43.28 40.63 -38.54
C ILE A 295 41.79 40.73 -38.83
N THR A 296 41.13 41.64 -38.12
CA THR A 296 39.71 41.95 -38.33
C THR A 296 39.50 42.77 -39.60
N SER A 297 38.27 42.72 -40.14
CA SER A 297 37.88 43.50 -41.32
C SER A 297 38.06 45.02 -41.13
N GLU A 298 38.07 45.49 -39.89
CA GLU A 298 38.20 46.90 -39.52
C GLU A 298 39.68 47.34 -39.51
N GLY A 299 40.59 46.48 -39.01
CA GLY A 299 42.03 46.69 -39.12
C GLY A 299 42.57 46.51 -40.55
N ALA A 300 41.89 45.70 -41.37
CA ALA A 300 42.25 45.49 -42.78
C ALA A 300 42.17 46.76 -43.66
N SER A 301 41.32 47.72 -43.28
CA SER A 301 41.07 48.97 -43.99
C SER A 301 41.87 50.16 -43.45
N GLN A 302 42.55 50.01 -42.31
CA GLN A 302 43.40 51.04 -41.74
C GLN A 302 44.76 51.06 -42.45
N GLU A 303 45.04 52.16 -43.15
CA GLU A 303 46.33 52.43 -43.78
C GLU A 303 47.26 53.10 -42.76
N THR A 304 48.48 52.58 -42.63
CA THR A 304 49.54 53.29 -41.89
C THR A 304 50.03 54.51 -42.68
N GLU A 305 50.76 55.43 -42.06
CA GLU A 305 51.35 56.63 -42.71
C GLU A 305 52.15 56.32 -43.99
N ASP A 306 52.66 55.08 -44.13
CA ASP A 306 53.35 54.56 -45.32
C ASP A 306 52.43 53.91 -46.40
N GLY A 307 51.10 54.03 -46.30
CA GLY A 307 50.12 53.44 -47.24
C GLY A 307 50.01 51.90 -47.21
N LYS A 308 50.52 51.24 -46.16
CA LYS A 308 50.54 49.78 -46.02
C LYS A 308 49.44 49.31 -45.05
N THR A 309 48.63 48.35 -45.49
CA THR A 309 47.61 47.71 -44.63
C THR A 309 48.14 46.46 -43.94
N ILE A 310 47.47 46.05 -42.86
CA ILE A 310 47.77 44.81 -42.10
C ILE A 310 47.69 43.56 -43.00
N LEU A 311 46.92 43.60 -44.08
CA LEU A 311 46.79 42.50 -45.05
C LEU A 311 47.93 42.45 -46.09
N LYS A 312 48.59 43.59 -46.37
CA LYS A 312 49.61 43.70 -47.43
C LYS A 312 51.03 43.70 -46.89
N SER A 313 51.22 43.94 -45.58
CA SER A 313 52.54 44.05 -44.95
C SER A 313 52.68 43.13 -43.74
N TRP A 314 53.56 42.14 -43.85
CA TRP A 314 53.90 41.25 -42.75
C TRP A 314 54.46 42.01 -41.55
N SER A 315 55.30 43.01 -41.77
CA SER A 315 55.90 43.80 -40.69
C SER A 315 54.84 44.52 -39.85
N THR A 316 53.80 45.04 -40.50
CA THR A 316 52.66 45.71 -39.86
C THR A 316 51.82 44.71 -39.08
N ALA A 317 51.44 43.58 -39.69
CA ALA A 317 50.70 42.52 -39.00
C ALA A 317 51.47 41.92 -37.83
N LYS A 318 52.78 41.71 -37.98
CA LYS A 318 53.67 41.17 -36.97
C LYS A 318 53.72 42.02 -35.71
N LEU A 319 53.61 43.35 -35.81
CA LEU A 319 53.62 44.24 -34.66
C LEU A 319 52.41 43.98 -33.74
N LEU A 320 51.24 43.78 -34.36
CA LEU A 320 49.99 43.50 -33.66
C LEU A 320 49.92 42.06 -33.17
N LEU A 321 50.41 41.09 -33.96
CA LEU A 321 50.40 39.69 -33.57
C LEU A 321 51.34 39.41 -32.38
N LYS A 322 52.45 40.14 -32.27
CA LYS A 322 53.46 39.94 -31.21
C LYS A 322 52.96 40.23 -29.79
N THR A 323 51.88 40.99 -29.64
CA THR A 323 51.33 41.35 -28.32
C THR A 323 50.63 40.16 -27.65
N ASP A 324 50.16 39.19 -28.45
CA ASP A 324 49.48 38.01 -27.95
C ASP A 324 50.46 36.85 -27.65
N PRO A 325 50.38 36.20 -26.48
CA PRO A 325 51.21 35.05 -26.12
C PRO A 325 51.15 33.88 -27.13
N ARG A 326 50.03 33.68 -27.82
CA ARG A 326 49.82 32.63 -28.85
C ARG A 326 50.81 32.78 -30.01
N TYR A 327 51.29 34.00 -30.30
CA TYR A 327 52.26 34.26 -31.36
C TYR A 327 53.59 33.54 -31.14
N ASN A 328 54.02 33.42 -29.89
CA ASN A 328 55.30 32.80 -29.55
C ASN A 328 55.26 31.27 -29.63
N LYS A 329 54.08 30.66 -29.59
CA LYS A 329 53.89 29.21 -29.73
C LYS A 329 54.14 28.70 -31.15
N MET A 330 53.87 29.51 -32.17
CA MET A 330 54.09 29.12 -33.58
C MET A 330 55.58 29.27 -33.95
N PRO A 331 56.23 28.35 -34.69
CA PRO A 331 57.62 28.47 -35.09
C PRO A 331 57.84 29.66 -36.01
N ARG A 332 58.94 30.40 -35.80
CA ARG A 332 59.23 31.66 -36.52
C ARG A 332 59.16 31.53 -38.05
N LYS A 333 59.57 30.37 -38.58
CA LYS A 333 59.60 30.08 -40.02
C LYS A 333 58.21 29.95 -40.63
N GLU A 334 57.19 29.62 -39.85
CA GLU A 334 55.84 29.35 -40.34
C GLU A 334 54.88 30.54 -40.21
N ARG A 335 55.14 31.44 -39.24
CA ARG A 335 54.24 32.54 -38.90
C ARG A 335 53.85 33.39 -40.11
N GLU A 336 54.84 33.74 -40.93
CA GLU A 336 54.62 34.57 -42.12
C GLU A 336 53.89 33.81 -43.24
N ALA A 337 54.21 32.54 -43.45
CA ALA A 337 53.54 31.72 -44.46
C ALA A 337 52.05 31.49 -44.10
N LEU A 338 51.75 31.25 -42.83
CA LEU A 338 50.38 31.11 -42.33
C LEU A 338 49.62 32.44 -42.39
N TRP A 339 50.27 33.55 -42.03
CA TRP A 339 49.71 34.89 -42.21
C TRP A 339 49.37 35.18 -43.67
N ARG A 340 50.30 34.92 -44.61
CA ARG A 340 50.06 35.15 -46.05
C ARG A 340 48.84 34.38 -46.54
N ARG A 341 48.74 33.08 -46.19
CA ARG A 341 47.58 32.25 -46.54
C ARG A 341 46.27 32.83 -46.01
N HIS A 342 46.28 33.33 -44.77
CA HIS A 342 45.10 33.93 -44.15
C HIS A 342 44.74 35.29 -44.77
N ALA A 343 45.73 36.15 -45.00
CA ALA A 343 45.55 37.45 -45.65
C ALA A 343 45.03 37.29 -47.09
N ASP A 344 45.58 36.35 -47.85
CA ASP A 344 45.10 36.00 -49.19
C ASP A 344 43.64 35.52 -49.17
N GLU A 345 43.25 34.75 -48.15
CA GLU A 345 41.87 34.30 -47.99
C GLU A 345 40.91 35.47 -47.73
N ILE A 346 41.29 36.42 -46.87
CA ILE A 346 40.51 37.64 -46.60
C ILE A 346 40.41 38.51 -47.86
N LEU A 347 41.52 38.75 -48.57
CA LEU A 347 41.53 39.53 -49.81
C LEU A 347 40.68 38.88 -50.91
N ARG A 348 40.69 37.55 -51.01
CA ARG A 348 39.80 36.80 -51.92
C ARG A 348 38.33 36.95 -51.56
N LYS A 349 37.99 36.96 -50.26
CA LYS A 349 36.61 37.22 -49.79
C LYS A 349 36.18 38.65 -50.11
N GLN A 350 37.01 39.65 -49.78
CA GLN A 350 36.74 41.06 -50.11
C GLN A 350 36.53 41.29 -51.61
N LYS A 351 37.38 40.69 -52.47
CA LYS A 351 37.22 40.77 -53.93
C LYS A 351 35.91 40.14 -54.40
N LYS A 352 35.52 38.99 -53.82
CA LYS A 352 34.27 38.30 -54.16
C LYS A 352 33.04 39.10 -53.72
N ASP A 353 33.10 39.75 -52.56
CA ASP A 353 32.02 40.60 -52.04
C ASP A 353 31.89 41.89 -52.87
N GLN A 354 33.02 42.44 -53.34
CA GLN A 354 33.05 43.58 -54.28
C GLN A 354 32.49 43.21 -55.66
N ASP A 355 32.88 42.07 -56.23
CA ASP A 355 32.35 41.55 -57.50
C ASP A 355 30.84 41.19 -57.42
N GLN A 356 30.30 40.93 -56.22
CA GLN A 356 28.86 40.74 -56.00
C GLN A 356 28.10 42.07 -55.80
N GLY A 357 28.74 43.09 -55.24
CA GLY A 357 28.18 44.44 -55.06
C GLY A 357 28.05 45.25 -56.36
N ASP A 358 28.93 44.99 -57.34
CA ASP A 358 28.93 45.68 -58.64
C ASP A 358 28.03 45.05 -59.72
N LYS A 359 27.20 44.04 -59.37
CA LYS A 359 26.14 43.58 -60.28
C LYS A 359 24.99 44.60 -60.33
N PRO A 360 24.67 45.21 -61.49
CA PRO A 360 23.52 46.10 -61.61
C PRO A 360 22.24 45.33 -61.29
N ALA A 361 21.41 45.89 -60.40
CA ALA A 361 20.05 45.44 -60.17
C ALA A 361 19.20 45.71 -61.43
N ASP A 362 19.29 44.83 -62.40
CA ASP A 362 18.39 44.87 -63.55
C ASP A 362 17.06 44.25 -63.13
N GLY A 363 16.11 45.14 -62.88
CA GLY A 363 14.75 44.80 -62.50
C GLY A 363 14.04 44.04 -63.61
N LYS A 364 13.52 42.86 -63.29
CA LYS A 364 12.34 42.36 -63.98
C LYS A 364 11.43 41.60 -63.03
N SER A 365 10.58 42.40 -62.39
CA SER A 365 9.25 41.96 -61.95
C SER A 365 8.50 41.41 -63.15
N LYS A 366 8.13 40.13 -63.10
CA LYS A 366 6.97 39.64 -63.86
C LYS A 366 6.16 38.73 -62.94
N ALA A 367 5.15 39.34 -62.32
CA ALA A 367 4.00 38.61 -61.81
C ALA A 367 3.23 38.03 -63.00
N SER A 368 2.90 36.75 -62.93
CA SER A 368 1.70 36.19 -63.54
C SER A 368 1.29 34.95 -62.76
N MET A 369 0.15 35.07 -62.09
CA MET A 369 -0.87 34.04 -61.83
C MET A 369 -0.96 33.00 -62.97
N ASP A 370 -1.49 31.79 -62.83
CA ASP A 370 -2.10 30.97 -61.78
C ASP A 370 -2.34 29.61 -62.48
N SER A 371 -2.24 28.50 -61.75
CA SER A 371 -3.17 27.36 -61.88
C SER A 371 -2.68 26.21 -61.00
N GLY A 372 -3.41 26.02 -59.90
CA GLY A 372 -3.18 24.95 -58.96
C GLY A 372 -3.37 23.55 -59.55
N LYS A 373 -2.78 22.57 -58.87
CA LYS A 373 -3.37 21.25 -58.64
C LYS A 373 -2.86 20.69 -57.31
N HIS A 374 -3.83 20.27 -56.51
CA HIS A 374 -3.75 19.81 -55.14
C HIS A 374 -3.20 18.36 -55.02
N PRO A 375 -2.94 17.87 -53.79
CA PRO A 375 -1.99 16.81 -53.48
C PRO A 375 -2.58 15.40 -53.60
N TRP A 376 -1.70 14.45 -53.90
CA TRP A 376 -1.99 13.03 -53.76
C TRP A 376 -2.02 12.67 -52.28
N ARG A 377 -3.17 12.20 -51.82
CA ARG A 377 -3.36 11.51 -50.55
C ARG A 377 -3.47 10.00 -50.81
N THR A 378 -3.04 9.25 -49.80
CA THR A 378 -3.36 7.84 -49.46
C THR A 378 -2.78 6.75 -50.36
N ASN A 379 -1.96 5.87 -49.76
CA ASN A 379 -2.52 4.56 -49.45
C ASN A 379 -1.92 3.96 -48.17
N ASP A 380 -2.85 3.55 -47.33
CA ASP A 380 -2.72 2.72 -46.14
C ASP A 380 -2.74 1.25 -46.60
N ARG A 381 -1.95 0.37 -45.95
CA ARG A 381 -2.25 -1.07 -45.89
C ARG A 381 -1.39 -1.75 -44.81
N ARG A 382 -2.07 -1.95 -43.68
CA ARG A 382 -2.31 -3.23 -42.97
C ARG A 382 -1.17 -3.90 -42.21
#